data_AF-A0A936WEM9-F1
#
_entry.id   AF-A0A936WEM9-F1
#
_cell.length_a   1.000
_cell.length_b   1.000
_cell.length_c   1.000
_cell.angle_alpha   90.00
_cell.angle_beta   90.00
_cell.angle_gamma   90.00
#
_symmetry.space_group_name_H-M   'P 1'
#
loop_
_entity.id
_entity.type
_entity.pdbx_description
1 polymer ?
#
loop_
_entity_poly.entity_id
_entity_poly.type
_entity_poly.pdbx_seq_one_letter_code
_entity_poly.pdbx_strand_id
1 'polypeptide(L)'
;MVGLDRKHWSTATPIRTLFRDALVSAGLDYFNPHSFRNTLVRLGETTCNNPEAFKAWSQNLGHEKVMATFLNYGEVAYQRQGEIIKGLATPQQAMQSGVNELAKAIAQEMCNNGLGMLA
;
A
#
# COMPACT_ATOMS: atom_id res chain seq x y z
N MET A 1 16.86 11.00 33.87
CA MET A 1 17.79 11.60 32.89
C MET A 1 18.21 10.47 31.95
N VAL A 2 17.55 10.30 30.81
CA VAL A 2 17.85 9.19 29.88
C VAL A 2 18.59 9.78 28.69
N GLY A 3 19.90 9.61 28.67
CA GLY A 3 20.75 9.87 27.51
C GLY A 3 21.33 8.54 27.01
N LEU A 4 21.81 8.54 25.77
CA LEU A 4 22.53 7.39 25.22
C LEU A 4 23.93 7.33 25.85
N ASP A 5 24.30 6.17 26.41
CA ASP A 5 25.68 5.92 26.83
C ASP A 5 26.60 6.06 25.59
N ARG A 6 27.78 6.67 25.76
CA ARG A 6 28.77 6.83 24.68
C ARG A 6 29.46 5.51 24.31
N LYS A 7 29.12 4.42 24.99
CA LYS A 7 29.59 3.07 24.68
C LYS A 7 28.78 2.46 23.54
N HIS A 8 29.49 2.08 22.48
CA HIS A 8 28.91 1.30 21.39
C HIS A 8 28.44 -0.07 21.89
N TRP A 9 27.31 -0.54 21.39
CA TRP A 9 26.85 -1.90 21.67
C TRP A 9 27.76 -2.92 20.97
N SER A 10 28.30 -3.86 21.75
CA SER A 10 29.13 -4.95 21.21
C SER A 10 28.32 -6.15 20.73
N THR A 11 27.03 -6.21 21.08
CA THR A 11 26.11 -7.30 20.73
C THR A 11 24.70 -6.77 20.47
N ALA A 12 23.82 -7.62 19.93
CA ALA A 12 22.40 -7.30 19.78
C ALA A 12 21.58 -7.45 21.08
N THR A 13 22.19 -7.85 22.20
CA THR A 13 21.49 -8.06 23.48
C THR A 13 20.78 -6.80 24.00
N PRO A 14 21.40 -5.60 23.98
CA PRO A 14 20.75 -4.38 24.46
C PRO A 14 19.46 -4.08 23.70
N ILE A 15 19.46 -4.15 22.36
CA ILE A 15 18.26 -3.90 21.55
C ILE A 15 17.17 -4.96 21.78
N ARG A 16 17.56 -6.24 21.93
CA ARG A 16 16.59 -7.31 22.22
C ARG A 16 15.93 -7.16 23.59
N THR A 17 16.68 -6.65 24.58
CA THR A 17 16.17 -6.37 25.93
C THR A 17 15.17 -5.23 25.87
N LEU A 18 15.55 -4.09 25.30
CA LEU A 18 14.67 -2.94 25.15
C LEU A 18 13.39 -3.28 24.37
N PHE A 19 13.51 -4.08 23.31
CA PHE A 19 12.37 -4.54 22.52
C PHE A 19 11.41 -5.44 23.33
N ARG A 20 11.96 -6.35 24.15
CA ARG A 20 11.17 -7.19 25.06
C ARG A 20 10.45 -6.34 26.10
N ASP A 21 11.16 -5.45 26.75
CA ASP A 21 10.62 -4.63 27.83
C ASP A 21 9.48 -3.74 27.31
N ALA A 22 9.62 -3.22 26.09
CA ALA A 22 8.57 -2.44 25.43
C ALA A 22 7.30 -3.27 25.17
N LEU A 23 7.42 -4.50 24.66
CA LEU A 23 6.28 -5.39 24.44
C LEU A 23 5.59 -5.76 25.76
N VAL A 24 6.35 -6.16 26.77
CA VAL A 24 5.82 -6.52 28.08
C VAL A 24 5.14 -5.33 28.74
N SER A 25 5.71 -4.13 28.65
CA SER A 25 5.11 -2.89 29.17
C SER A 25 3.80 -2.52 28.46
N ALA A 26 3.63 -2.95 27.20
CA ALA A 26 2.39 -2.81 26.44
C ALA A 26 1.38 -3.94 26.70
N GLY A 27 1.67 -4.88 27.62
CA GLY A 27 0.83 -6.04 27.91
C GLY A 27 0.86 -7.12 26.82
N LEU A 28 1.88 -7.12 25.97
CA LEU A 28 2.05 -8.09 24.89
C LEU A 28 3.09 -9.15 25.27
N ASP A 29 2.89 -10.36 24.77
CA ASP A 29 3.91 -11.40 24.82
C ASP A 29 5.18 -10.96 24.08
N TYR A 30 6.32 -11.55 24.44
CA TYR A 30 7.55 -11.29 23.72
C TYR A 30 7.54 -11.93 22.33
N PHE A 31 7.64 -11.09 21.31
CA PHE A 31 7.93 -11.47 19.93
C PHE A 31 9.36 -11.07 19.59
N ASN A 32 10.05 -11.90 18.79
CA ASN A 32 11.40 -11.56 18.37
C ASN A 32 11.39 -10.37 17.36
N PRO A 33 12.49 -9.62 17.23
CA PRO A 33 12.55 -8.46 16.32
C PRO A 33 12.23 -8.77 14.84
N HIS A 34 12.44 -10.01 14.37
CA HIS A 34 12.09 -10.39 13.00
C HIS A 34 10.57 -10.51 12.80
N SER A 35 9.85 -11.04 13.78
CA SER A 35 8.37 -11.11 13.74
C SER A 35 7.75 -9.70 13.66
N PHE A 36 8.35 -8.73 14.35
CA PHE A 36 7.92 -7.33 14.24
C PHE A 36 8.17 -6.74 12.86
N ARG A 37 9.36 -7.00 12.29
CA ARG A 37 9.66 -6.60 10.90
C ARG A 37 8.66 -7.20 9.91
N ASN A 38 8.28 -8.47 10.06
CA ASN A 38 7.26 -9.12 9.21
C ASN A 38 5.90 -8.42 9.34
N THR A 39 5.55 -7.98 10.55
CA THR A 39 4.33 -7.20 10.79
C THR A 39 4.35 -5.87 10.03
N LEU A 40 5.49 -5.16 10.04
CA LEU A 40 5.66 -3.91 9.27
C LEU A 40 5.64 -4.13 7.75
N VAL A 41 6.13 -5.27 7.27
CA VAL A 41 6.03 -5.64 5.84
C VAL A 41 4.56 -5.82 5.45
N ARG A 42 3.81 -6.61 6.22
CA ARG A 42 2.38 -6.85 5.98
C ARG A 42 1.55 -5.57 6.06
N LEU A 43 1.90 -4.65 6.97
CA LEU A 43 1.27 -3.33 7.01
C LEU A 43 1.55 -2.51 5.74
N GLY A 44 2.77 -2.60 5.21
CA GLY A 44 3.14 -1.95 3.95
C GLY A 44 2.33 -2.47 2.76
N GLU A 45 2.05 -3.77 2.71
CA GLU A 45 1.23 -4.39 1.63
C GLU A 45 -0.18 -3.81 1.56
N THR A 46 -0.76 -3.44 2.71
CA THR A 46 -2.11 -2.87 2.77
C THR A 46 -2.14 -1.35 2.70
N THR A 47 -1.03 -0.68 3.04
CA THR A 47 -0.97 0.79 3.15
C THR A 47 -0.39 1.45 1.90
N CYS A 48 0.51 0.77 1.19
CA CYS A 48 1.15 1.32 0.00
C CYS A 48 0.26 1.13 -1.24
N ASN A 49 -0.22 2.24 -1.79
CA ASN A 49 -1.15 2.22 -2.94
C ASN A 49 -0.49 1.96 -4.29
N ASN A 50 0.85 1.96 -4.36
CA ASN A 50 1.58 1.70 -5.58
C ASN A 50 2.97 1.05 -5.32
N PRO A 51 3.60 0.46 -6.35
CA PRO A 51 4.90 -0.19 -6.24
C PRO A 51 6.04 0.70 -5.75
N GLU A 52 6.07 1.98 -6.13
CA GLU A 52 7.12 2.93 -5.75
C GLU A 52 7.05 3.28 -4.25
N ALA A 53 5.84 3.48 -3.72
CA ALA A 53 5.60 3.68 -2.30
C ALA A 53 6.00 2.44 -1.48
N PHE A 54 5.67 1.25 -1.97
CA PHE A 54 6.07 0.00 -1.32
C PHE A 54 7.59 -0.21 -1.38
N LYS A 55 8.24 0.18 -2.49
CA LYS A 55 9.69 0.18 -2.64
C LYS A 55 10.35 1.10 -1.59
N ALA A 56 9.87 2.33 -1.43
CA ALA A 56 10.36 3.27 -0.42
C ALA A 56 10.18 2.73 1.02
N TRP A 57 9.00 2.17 1.32
CA TRP A 57 8.72 1.52 2.61
C TRP A 57 9.70 0.38 2.91
N SER A 58 9.95 -0.50 1.93
CA SER A 58 10.88 -1.63 2.10
C SER A 58 12.33 -1.19 2.35
N GLN A 59 12.79 -0.13 1.67
CA GLN A 59 14.15 0.41 1.85
C GLN A 59 14.33 1.02 3.24
N ASN A 60 13.30 1.69 3.77
CA ASN A 60 13.30 2.19 5.15
C ASN A 60 13.48 1.07 6.20
N LEU A 61 13.01 -0.14 5.89
CA LEU A 61 13.16 -1.33 6.75
C LEU A 61 14.50 -2.07 6.53
N GLY A 62 15.45 -1.48 5.81
CA GLY A 62 16.76 -2.06 5.52
C GLY A 62 16.70 -3.28 4.58
N HIS A 63 15.62 -3.45 3.82
CA HIS A 63 15.60 -4.45 2.74
C HIS A 63 16.30 -3.87 1.50
N GLU A 64 17.63 -3.96 1.41
CA GLU A 64 18.33 -3.64 0.14
C GLU A 64 17.98 -4.67 -0.96
N LYS A 65 17.80 -5.95 -0.59
CA LYS A 65 17.41 -7.03 -1.50
C LYS A 65 15.90 -7.01 -1.80
N VAL A 66 15.39 -5.90 -2.31
CA VAL A 66 13.97 -5.77 -2.71
C VAL A 66 13.61 -6.70 -3.89
N MET A 67 14.58 -7.19 -4.66
CA MET A 67 14.29 -8.16 -5.73
C MET A 67 13.59 -9.41 -5.17
N ALA A 68 13.98 -9.89 -3.99
CA ALA A 68 13.31 -11.02 -3.36
C ALA A 68 11.98 -10.67 -2.67
N THR A 69 11.73 -9.41 -2.30
CA THR A 69 10.46 -9.02 -1.67
C THR A 69 9.36 -8.82 -2.73
N PHE A 70 9.70 -8.26 -3.89
CA PHE A 70 8.79 -8.24 -5.03
C PHE A 70 8.54 -9.66 -5.59
N LEU A 71 9.56 -10.54 -5.58
CA LEU A 71 9.40 -11.94 -6.00
C LEU A 71 8.62 -12.80 -4.99
N ASN A 72 8.82 -12.62 -3.67
CA ASN A 72 8.18 -13.48 -2.67
C ASN A 72 6.83 -12.93 -2.13
N TYR A 73 6.57 -11.63 -2.22
CA TYR A 73 5.32 -10.99 -1.75
C TYR A 73 4.49 -10.35 -2.87
N GLY A 74 5.09 -10.13 -4.04
CA GLY A 74 4.39 -9.75 -5.27
C GLY A 74 3.92 -10.94 -6.11
N GLU A 75 4.14 -12.17 -5.65
CA GLU A 75 3.62 -13.37 -6.30
C GLU A 75 2.09 -13.38 -6.13
N VAL A 76 1.39 -13.10 -7.22
CA VAL A 76 -0.06 -13.22 -7.26
C VAL A 76 -0.40 -14.70 -7.25
N ALA A 77 -1.13 -15.17 -6.24
CA ALA A 77 -1.61 -16.55 -6.18
C ALA A 77 -2.26 -16.96 -7.51
N TYR A 78 -1.96 -18.16 -8.01
CA TYR A 78 -2.30 -18.61 -9.37
C TYR A 78 -3.78 -18.37 -9.76
N GLN A 79 -4.71 -18.62 -8.83
CA GLN A 79 -6.13 -18.35 -9.04
C GLN A 79 -6.41 -16.85 -9.24
N ARG A 80 -5.85 -16.00 -8.38
CA ARG A 80 -5.99 -14.54 -8.45
C ARG A 80 -5.32 -13.95 -9.70
N GLN A 81 -4.21 -14.53 -10.13
CA GLN A 81 -3.54 -14.15 -11.38
C GLN A 81 -4.47 -14.40 -12.58
N GLY A 82 -5.13 -15.56 -12.60
CA GLY A 82 -6.14 -15.88 -13.63
C GLY A 82 -7.33 -14.92 -13.62
N GLU A 83 -7.84 -14.55 -12.44
CA GLU A 83 -8.91 -13.54 -12.31
C GLU A 83 -8.49 -12.17 -12.85
N ILE A 84 -7.30 -11.70 -12.48
CA ILE A 84 -6.77 -10.41 -12.94
C ILE A 84 -6.58 -10.41 -14.45
N ILE A 85 -5.98 -11.47 -15.02
CA ILE A 85 -5.79 -11.59 -16.48
C ILE A 85 -7.13 -11.61 -17.21
N LYS A 86 -8.13 -12.34 -16.70
CA LYS A 86 -9.49 -12.33 -17.26
C LYS A 86 -10.13 -10.95 -17.18
N GLY A 87 -9.94 -10.24 -16.06
CA GLY A 87 -10.43 -8.88 -15.88
C GLY A 87 -9.79 -7.89 -16.86
N LEU A 88 -8.48 -8.00 -17.13
CA LEU A 88 -7.77 -7.18 -18.10
C LEU A 88 -8.20 -7.45 -19.55
N ALA A 89 -8.60 -8.69 -19.85
CA ALA A 89 -9.13 -9.07 -21.16
C ALA A 89 -10.60 -8.66 -21.36
N THR A 90 -11.30 -8.33 -20.27
CA THR A 90 -12.67 -7.84 -20.34
C THR A 90 -12.60 -6.37 -20.75
N PRO A 91 -13.26 -5.95 -21.85
CA PRO A 91 -13.34 -4.54 -22.19
C PRO A 91 -13.94 -3.83 -20.97
N GLN A 92 -13.17 -2.95 -20.35
CA GLN A 92 -13.69 -2.08 -19.31
C GLN A 92 -14.84 -1.34 -19.97
N GLN A 93 -16.09 -1.66 -19.57
CA GLN A 93 -17.25 -0.90 -20.02
C GLN A 93 -16.91 0.53 -19.66
N ALA A 94 -16.53 1.28 -20.69
CA ALA A 94 -16.00 2.60 -20.49
C ALA A 94 -17.07 3.35 -19.71
N MET A 95 -16.61 4.22 -18.83
CA MET A 95 -17.37 5.28 -18.16
C MET A 95 -18.12 6.22 -19.15
N GLN A 96 -18.35 5.79 -20.39
CA GLN A 96 -19.12 6.41 -21.46
C GLN A 96 -20.60 6.56 -21.10
N SER A 97 -21.16 5.75 -20.18
CA SER A 97 -22.54 5.96 -19.73
C SER A 97 -22.69 7.31 -19.01
N GLY A 98 -21.74 7.68 -18.14
CA GLY A 98 -21.78 8.94 -17.41
C GLY A 98 -21.60 10.18 -18.30
N VAL A 99 -20.72 10.10 -19.29
CA VAL A 99 -20.43 11.22 -20.21
C VAL A 99 -21.60 11.45 -21.18
N ASN A 100 -22.21 10.39 -21.69
CA ASN A 100 -23.36 10.51 -22.60
C ASN A 100 -24.60 11.06 -21.89
N GLU A 101 -24.85 10.64 -20.65
CA GLU A 101 -25.97 11.17 -19.86
C GLU A 101 -25.72 12.64 -19.45
N LEU A 102 -24.48 13.02 -19.12
CA LEU A 102 -24.13 14.42 -18.89
C LEU A 102 -24.30 15.28 -20.14
N ALA A 103 -23.86 14.80 -21.31
CA ALA A 103 -24.00 15.52 -22.57
C ALA A 103 -25.47 15.73 -22.97
N LYS A 104 -26.33 14.71 -22.76
CA LYS A 104 -27.78 14.83 -22.97
C LYS A 104 -28.41 15.84 -22.03
N ALA A 105 -28.05 15.80 -20.75
CA ALA A 105 -28.57 16.75 -19.76
C ALA A 105 -28.20 18.20 -20.11
N ILE A 106 -26.95 18.45 -20.52
CA ILE A 106 -26.50 19.78 -20.97
C ILE A 106 -27.25 20.22 -22.23
N ALA A 107 -27.39 19.34 -23.22
CA ALA A 107 -28.11 19.67 -24.46
C ALA A 107 -29.60 19.97 -24.21
N GLN A 108 -30.26 19.19 -23.34
CA GLN A 108 -31.63 19.45 -22.91
C GLN A 108 -31.76 20.79 -22.20
N GLU A 109 -30.84 21.12 -21.31
CA GLU A 109 -30.86 22.40 -20.60
C GLU A 109 -30.63 23.59 -21.55
N MET A 110 -29.74 23.45 -22.55
CA MET A 110 -29.53 24.48 -23.58
C MET A 110 -30.76 24.67 -24.48
N CYS A 111 -31.47 23.59 -24.81
CA CYS A 111 -32.73 23.65 -25.56
C CYS A 111 -33.87 24.26 -24.73
N ASN A 112 -33.97 23.91 -23.45
CA ASN A 112 -35.01 24.41 -22.54
C ASN A 112 -34.82 25.89 -22.17
N ASN A 113 -33.58 26.38 -22.13
CA ASN A 113 -33.25 27.78 -21.85
C ASN A 113 -33.13 28.68 -23.09
N GLY A 114 -33.51 28.20 -24.29
CA GLY A 114 -33.73 29.06 -25.45
C GLY A 114 -32.48 29.71 -26.06
N LEU A 115 -31.31 29.08 -25.98
CA LEU A 115 -30.09 29.55 -26.68
C LEU A 115 -29.92 28.95 -28.08
N GLY A 116 -30.89 28.17 -28.56
CA GLY A 116 -30.91 27.56 -29.89
C GLY A 116 -31.72 28.36 -30.92
N MET A 117 -31.52 29.67 -31.05
CA MET A 117 -32.00 30.37 -32.25
C MET A 117 -31.27 31.70 -32.47
N LEU A 118 -30.01 31.65 -32.93
CA LEU A 118 -29.50 32.66 -33.85
C LEU A 118 -28.68 31.94 -34.93
N ALA A 119 -29.13 32.16 -36.16
CA ALA A 119 -28.50 31.75 -37.42
C ALA A 119 -27.13 32.40 -37.61
#